data_AF-A0A951M341-F1
#
_entry.id   AF-A0A951M341-F1
#
_cell.length_a   1.000
_cell.length_b   1.000
_cell.length_c   1.000
_cell.angle_alpha   90.00
_cell.angle_beta   90.00
_cell.angle_gamma   90.00
#
_symmetry.space_group_name_H-M   'P 1'
#
loop_
_entity.id
_entity.type
_entity.pdbx_description
1 polymer ?
#
loop_
_entity_poly.entity_id
_entity_poly.type
_entity_poly.pdbx_seq_one_letter_code
_entity_poly.pdbx_strand_id
1 'polypeptide(L)'
;MTEEANIREISRRTGLARNTVKKSLRAGDEDPRYARRASSSRSDPFADKLSTWLSIEATKSRKQWRTLLQLHTVQNLTFETAIHI
;
A
#
# COMPACT_ATOMS: atom_id res chain seq x y z
N MET A 1 29.45 12.24 34.18
CA MET A 1 29.41 12.48 32.72
C MET A 1 27.96 12.49 32.31
N THR A 2 27.45 13.62 31.84
CA THR A 2 26.00 13.84 31.71
C THR A 2 25.49 13.31 30.37
N GLU A 3 24.47 12.45 30.42
CA GLU A 3 23.75 11.87 29.27
C GLU A 3 23.33 12.90 28.20
N GLU A 4 23.18 14.17 28.60
CA GLU A 4 22.81 15.25 27.69
C GLU A 4 23.87 15.58 26.63
N ALA A 5 25.15 15.42 26.95
CA ALA A 5 26.24 15.61 25.98
C ALA A 5 26.19 14.54 24.87
N ASN A 6 25.78 13.33 25.26
CA ASN A 6 25.68 12.19 24.35
C ASN A 6 24.53 12.38 23.34
N ILE A 7 23.36 12.87 23.77
CA ILE A 7 22.22 13.09 22.86
C ILE A 7 22.53 14.14 21.78
N ARG A 8 23.20 15.25 22.14
CA ARG A 8 23.60 16.28 21.15
C ARG A 8 24.59 15.73 20.14
N GLU A 9 25.54 14.92 20.60
CA GLU A 9 26.54 14.28 19.74
C GLU A 9 25.91 13.24 18.80
N ILE A 10 25.00 12.39 19.29
CA ILE A 10 24.24 11.45 18.46
C ILE A 10 23.41 12.20 17.42
N SER A 11 22.74 13.28 17.80
CA SER A 11 21.95 14.10 16.87
C SER A 11 22.81 14.67 15.74
N ARG A 12 24.03 15.14 16.04
CA ARG A 12 24.97 15.64 15.01
C ARG A 12 25.44 14.53 14.07
N ARG A 13 25.69 13.33 14.59
CA ARG A 13 26.19 12.18 13.80
C ARG A 13 25.10 11.50 12.96
N THR A 14 23.88 11.43 13.47
CA THR A 14 22.76 10.72 12.83
C THR A 14 21.85 11.65 12.02
N GLY A 15 21.98 12.98 12.18
CA GLY A 15 21.10 13.96 11.55
C GLY A 15 19.66 13.95 12.09
N LEU A 16 19.37 13.14 13.11
CA LEU A 16 18.05 13.03 13.72
C LEU A 16 17.83 14.15 14.75
N ALA A 17 16.59 14.65 14.83
CA ALA A 17 16.22 15.64 15.82
C ALA A 17 16.45 15.12 17.25
N ARG A 18 16.84 16.02 18.16
CA ARG A 18 17.12 15.68 19.57
C ARG A 18 16.00 14.88 20.24
N ASN A 19 14.74 15.20 19.93
CA ASN A 19 13.56 14.50 20.45
C ASN A 19 13.43 13.07 19.91
N THR A 20 13.80 12.84 18.65
CA THR A 20 13.82 11.51 18.02
C THR A 20 14.88 10.64 18.66
N VAL A 21 16.09 11.16 18.83
CA VAL A 21 17.19 10.46 19.53
C VAL A 21 16.77 10.10 20.96
N LYS A 22 16.18 11.04 21.70
CA LYS A 22 15.68 10.78 23.06
C LYS A 22 14.57 9.73 23.08
N LYS A 23 13.70 9.70 22.07
CA LYS A 23 12.65 8.69 21.94
C LYS A 23 13.25 7.31 21.61
N SER A 24 14.22 7.22 20.70
CA SER A 24 14.91 5.98 20.35
C SER A 24 15.72 5.42 21.52
N LEU A 25 16.48 6.25 22.25
CA LEU A 25 17.20 5.82 23.45
C LEU A 25 16.28 5.36 24.58
N ARG A 26 15.05 5.89 24.67
CA ARG A 26 14.03 5.43 25.62
C ARG A 26 13.34 4.13 25.17
N ALA A 27 13.18 3.93 23.87
CA ALA A 27 12.59 2.74 23.29
C ALA A 27 13.57 1.55 23.26
N GLY A 28 14.87 1.80 23.34
CA GLY A 28 15.89 0.76 23.19
C GLY A 28 16.07 0.35 21.72
N ASP A 29 16.74 -0.79 21.49
CA ASP A 29 16.97 -1.40 20.18
C ASP A 29 15.71 -2.13 19.65
N GLU A 30 14.53 -1.62 20.01
CA GLU A 30 13.27 -2.13 19.48
C GLU A 30 12.99 -1.45 18.16
N ASP A 31 13.04 -2.23 17.08
CA ASP A 31 12.69 -1.79 15.74
C ASP A 31 11.29 -1.13 15.77
N PRO A 32 11.11 0.03 15.11
CA PRO A 32 9.82 0.70 15.06
C PRO A 32 8.80 -0.24 14.43
N ARG A 33 7.96 -0.86 15.28
CA ARG A 33 6.95 -1.81 14.85
C ARG A 33 5.79 -1.05 14.22
N TYR A 34 5.91 -0.78 12.93
CA TYR A 34 4.84 -0.19 12.14
C TYR A 34 3.62 -1.11 12.23
N ALA A 35 2.51 -0.60 12.78
CA ALA A 35 1.27 -1.34 12.80
C ALA A 35 0.91 -1.74 11.37
N ARG A 36 0.57 -3.01 11.15
CA ARG A 36 0.05 -3.49 9.86
C ARG A 36 -1.14 -2.60 9.53
N ARG A 37 -1.05 -1.85 8.42
CA ARG A 37 -2.17 -1.01 7.97
C ARG A 37 -3.35 -1.92 7.65
N ALA A 38 -4.27 -2.05 8.61
CA ALA A 38 -5.58 -2.66 8.41
C ALA A 38 -6.55 -1.65 7.78
N SER A 39 -6.06 -0.80 6.86
CA SER A 39 -6.98 0.01 6.08
C SER A 39 -7.71 -0.96 5.17
N SER A 40 -9.01 -1.11 5.35
CA SER A 40 -9.90 -1.65 4.33
C SER A 40 -9.65 -0.82 3.07
N SER A 41 -8.84 -1.35 2.17
CA SER A 41 -8.45 -0.65 0.97
C SER A 41 -9.71 -0.54 0.11
N ARG A 42 -9.90 0.56 -0.63
CA ARG A 42 -11.03 0.68 -1.57
C ARG A 42 -11.12 -0.50 -2.55
N SER A 43 -10.02 -1.26 -2.71
CA SER A 43 -9.91 -2.45 -3.54
C SER A 43 -10.42 -3.74 -2.88
N ASP A 44 -10.57 -3.80 -1.55
CA ASP A 44 -10.95 -5.04 -0.86
C ASP A 44 -12.34 -5.57 -1.32
N PRO A 45 -13.37 -4.72 -1.53
CA PRO A 45 -14.67 -5.18 -2.07
C PRO A 45 -14.63 -5.69 -3.51
N PHE A 46 -13.50 -5.51 -4.22
CA PHE A 46 -13.34 -5.93 -5.61
C PHE A 46 -12.42 -7.15 -5.76
N ALA A 47 -11.81 -7.63 -4.67
CA ALA A 47 -10.86 -8.75 -4.71
C ALA A 47 -11.48 -10.02 -5.34
N ASP A 48 -12.69 -10.38 -4.92
CA ASP A 48 -13.39 -11.58 -5.43
C ASP A 48 -13.78 -11.44 -6.91
N LYS A 49 -14.22 -10.23 -7.31
CA LYS A 49 -14.59 -9.94 -8.71
C LYS A 49 -13.36 -10.00 -9.62
N LEU A 50 -12.26 -9.40 -9.19
CA LEU A 50 -11.00 -9.39 -9.94
C LEU A 50 -10.41 -10.80 -10.06
N SER A 51 -10.45 -11.60 -8.99
CA SER A 51 -10.03 -13.02 -9.00
C SER A 51 -10.84 -13.84 -10.01
N THR A 52 -12.16 -13.65 -10.00
CA THR A 52 -13.07 -14.33 -10.94
C THR A 52 -12.76 -13.95 -12.39
N TRP A 53 -12.57 -12.66 -12.68
CA TRP A 53 -12.25 -12.18 -14.03
C TRP A 53 -10.88 -12.65 -14.51
N LEU A 54 -9.88 -12.67 -13.63
CA LEU A 54 -8.55 -13.18 -13.96
C LEU A 54 -8.60 -14.66 -14.34
N SER A 55 -9.37 -15.46 -13.60
CA SER A 55 -9.56 -16.89 -13.88
C SER A 55 -10.24 -17.12 -15.24
N ILE A 56 -11.24 -16.30 -15.56
CA ILE A 56 -11.93 -16.34 -16.85
C ILE A 56 -10.98 -15.94 -17.98
N GLU A 57 -10.19 -14.88 -17.81
CA GLU A 57 -9.26 -14.40 -18.84
C GLU A 57 -8.11 -15.39 -19.04
N ALA A 58 -7.59 -15.99 -17.97
CA ALA A 58 -6.54 -17.02 -18.03
C ALA A 58 -6.97 -18.26 -18.82
N THR A 59 -8.27 -18.58 -18.82
CA THR A 59 -8.83 -19.74 -19.55
C THR A 59 -9.00 -19.45 -21.04
N LYS A 60 -9.03 -18.18 -21.47
CA LYS A 60 -9.19 -17.83 -22.89
C LYS A 60 -7.92 -18.13 -23.68
N SER A 61 -8.10 -18.46 -24.96
CA SER A 61 -6.99 -18.61 -25.89
C SER A 61 -6.25 -17.27 -26.07
N ARG A 62 -4.93 -17.32 -26.26
CA ARG A 62 -4.05 -16.16 -26.47
C ARG A 62 -4.53 -15.21 -27.57
N LYS A 63 -5.21 -15.73 -28.60
CA LYS A 63 -5.78 -14.93 -29.71
C LYS A 63 -7.04 -14.15 -29.33
N GLN A 64 -7.69 -14.52 -28.23
CA GLN A 64 -8.94 -13.93 -27.72
C GLN A 64 -8.73 -13.10 -26.45
N TRP A 65 -7.48 -12.99 -25.98
CA TRP A 65 -7.15 -12.15 -24.83
C TRP A 65 -7.41 -10.68 -25.14
N ARG A 66 -8.13 -10.03 -24.24
CA ARG A 66 -8.42 -8.60 -24.35
C ARG A 66 -7.32 -7.80 -23.66
N THR A 67 -6.79 -6.79 -24.35
CA THR A 67 -5.83 -5.86 -23.74
C THR A 67 -6.53 -5.03 -22.66
N LEU A 68 -5.81 -4.59 -21.62
CA LEU A 68 -6.34 -3.75 -20.53
C LEU A 68 -7.19 -2.56 -21.03
N LEU A 69 -6.79 -1.92 -22.12
CA LEU A 69 -7.54 -0.83 -22.75
C LEU A 69 -8.90 -1.30 -23.29
N GLN A 70 -8.96 -2.48 -23.92
CA GLN A 70 -10.21 -3.07 -24.42
C GLN A 70 -11.12 -3.53 -23.28
N LEU A 71 -10.55 -3.98 -22.16
CA LEU A 71 -11.33 -4.31 -20.97
C LEU A 71 -11.93 -3.05 -20.33
N HIS A 72 -11.15 -1.97 -20.22
CA HIS A 72 -11.62 -0.69 -19.67
C HIS A 72 -12.77 -0.08 -20.48
N THR A 73 -12.70 -0.10 -21.81
CA THR A 73 -13.77 0.43 -22.66
C THR A 73 -15.05 -0.41 -22.56
N VAL A 74 -14.94 -1.74 -22.49
CA VAL A 74 -16.11 -2.62 -22.32
C VAL A 74 -16.79 -2.40 -20.96
N GLN A 75 -16.01 -2.22 -19.89
CA GLN A 75 -16.55 -1.97 -18.55
C GLN A 75 -17.38 -0.68 -18.51
N ASN A 76 -16.85 0.44 -19.04
CA ASN A 76 -17.59 1.71 -19.06
C ASN A 76 -18.90 1.62 -19.85
N LEU A 77 -18.91 0.90 -20.99
CA LEU A 77 -20.11 0.69 -21.79
C LEU A 77 -21.17 -0.16 -21.04
N THR A 78 -20.75 -1.15 -20.26
CA THR A 78 -21.68 -1.96 -19.45
C THR A 78 -22.25 -1.21 -18.25
N PHE A 79 -21.50 -0.26 -17.68
CA PHE A 79 -22.01 0.57 -16.58
C PHE A 79 -22.97 1.65 -17.07
N GLU A 80 -22.72 2.29 -18.22
CA GLU A 80 -23.65 3.31 -18.77
C GLU A 80 -24.97 2.72 -19.25
N THR A 81 -24.94 1.55 -19.89
CA THR A 81 -26.16 0.87 -20.35
C THR A 81 -27.04 0.38 -19.20
N ALA A 82 -26.46 0.06 -18.05
CA ALA A 82 -27.19 -0.36 -16.85
C ALA A 82 -27.80 0.80 -16.03
N ILE A 83 -27.39 2.06 -16.29
CA ILE A 83 -27.93 3.25 -15.62
C ILE A 83 -29.14 3.83 -16.40
N HIS A 84 -29.34 3.43 -17.65
CA HIS A 84 -30.38 3.94 -18.55
C HIS A 84 -31.59 3.00 -18.76
N ILE A 85 -31.68 1.90 -18.00
CA ILE A 85 -32.84 0.99 -17.93
C ILE A 85 -33.45 1.09 -16.55
#